data_AF-A0A2E0WS29-F1
#
_entry.id   AF-A0A2E0WS29-F1
#
_cell.length_a   1.000
_cell.length_b   1.000
_cell.length_c   1.000
_cell.angle_alpha   90.00
_cell.angle_beta   90.00
_cell.angle_gamma   90.00
#
_symmetry.space_group_name_H-M   'P 1'
#
loop_
_entity.id
_entity.type
_entity.pdbx_description
1 polymer ?
#
loop_
_entity_poly.entity_id
_entity_poly.type
_entity_poly.pdbx_seq_one_letter_code
_entity_poly.pdbx_strand_id
1 'polypeptide(L)'
;LRPAARQIAGLQQTGAPVAHVGSYHGQFHFPGRLRQPLIELSRNRVSDWVQAHPQGYVVLYQADWRELDPGALAIWPYRGDAADLALWRAADLAAALDASGRDRGAR
;
A
#
# COMPACT_ATOMS: atom_id res chain seq x y z
N LEU A 1 -10.17 -7.12 6.74
CA LEU A 1 -10.26 -7.57 5.32
C LEU A 1 -11.41 -6.98 4.52
N ARG A 2 -12.69 -7.23 4.85
CA ARG A 2 -13.86 -6.68 4.12
C ARG A 2 -13.86 -5.15 3.91
N PRO A 3 -13.53 -4.31 4.92
CA PRO A 3 -13.49 -2.85 4.71
C PRO A 3 -12.35 -2.43 3.76
N ALA A 4 -11.16 -3.01 3.90
CA ALA A 4 -10.04 -2.80 2.99
C ALA A 4 -10.41 -3.12 1.54
N ALA A 5 -10.99 -4.30 1.31
CA ALA A 5 -11.38 -4.75 -0.02
C ALA A 5 -12.46 -3.86 -0.66
N ARG A 6 -13.44 -3.37 0.12
CA ARG A 6 -14.43 -2.40 -0.37
C ARG A 6 -13.81 -1.07 -0.77
N GLN A 7 -12.89 -0.56 0.04
CA GLN A 7 -12.21 0.71 -0.25
C GLN A 7 -11.36 0.59 -1.51
N ILE A 8 -10.55 -0.47 -1.61
CA ILE A 8 -9.74 -0.77 -2.80
C ILE A 8 -10.62 -0.88 -4.05
N ALA A 9 -11.74 -1.60 -3.97
CA ALA A 9 -12.67 -1.72 -5.10
C ALA A 9 -13.27 -0.37 -5.51
N GLY A 10 -13.54 0.53 -4.57
CA GLY A 10 -13.98 1.89 -4.85
C GLY A 10 -12.92 2.70 -5.60
N LEU A 11 -11.66 2.61 -5.18
CA LEU A 11 -10.54 3.31 -5.84
C LEU A 11 -10.30 2.79 -7.27
N GLN A 12 -10.42 1.49 -7.49
CA GLN A 12 -10.35 0.94 -8.86
C GLN A 12 -11.50 1.44 -9.75
N GLN A 13 -12.69 1.67 -9.20
CA GLN A 13 -13.83 2.20 -9.95
C GLN A 13 -13.62 3.66 -10.38
N THR A 14 -12.80 4.43 -9.67
CA THR A 14 -12.45 5.80 -10.08
C THR A 14 -11.32 5.83 -11.13
N GLY A 15 -10.83 4.66 -11.56
CA GLY A 15 -9.72 4.55 -12.51
C GLY A 15 -8.33 4.75 -11.90
N ALA A 16 -8.24 4.85 -10.58
CA ALA A 16 -6.95 5.00 -9.91
C ALA A 16 -6.20 3.66 -9.87
N PRO A 17 -4.90 3.62 -10.22
CA PRO A 17 -4.11 2.41 -10.13
C PRO A 17 -3.87 2.05 -8.65
N VAL A 18 -4.05 0.78 -8.32
CA VAL A 18 -3.82 0.27 -6.95
C VAL A 18 -2.80 -0.87 -7.00
N ALA A 19 -1.70 -0.70 -6.28
CA ALA A 19 -0.65 -1.69 -6.13
C ALA A 19 -0.67 -2.34 -4.73
N HIS A 20 -0.14 -3.55 -4.64
CA HIS A 20 0.08 -4.27 -3.39
C HIS A 20 1.56 -4.62 -3.25
N VAL A 21 2.15 -4.32 -2.10
CA VAL A 21 3.56 -4.64 -1.83
C VAL A 21 3.68 -6.00 -1.18
N GLY A 22 4.53 -6.86 -1.74
CA GLY A 22 4.79 -8.21 -1.25
C GLY A 22 3.85 -9.27 -1.85
N SER A 23 4.17 -10.53 -1.58
CA SER A 23 3.54 -11.69 -2.23
C SER A 23 2.04 -11.76 -1.95
N TYR A 24 1.26 -11.39 -2.95
CA TYR A 24 -0.19 -11.36 -2.88
C TYR A 24 -0.76 -12.76 -3.20
N HIS A 25 -1.04 -13.55 -2.16
CA HIS A 25 -1.56 -14.92 -2.32
C HIS A 25 -3.08 -14.96 -2.64
N GLY A 26 -3.61 -14.03 -3.44
CA GLY A 26 -5.03 -14.01 -3.82
C GLY A 26 -6.00 -13.73 -2.67
N GLN A 27 -5.55 -13.14 -1.56
CA GLN A 27 -6.34 -13.04 -0.33
C GLN A 27 -7.47 -11.99 -0.37
N PHE A 28 -7.49 -11.10 -1.38
CA PHE A 28 -8.63 -10.20 -1.65
C PHE A 28 -9.54 -10.70 -2.78
N HIS A 29 -9.29 -11.87 -3.39
CA HIS A 29 -10.14 -12.38 -4.47
C HIS A 29 -11.58 -12.67 -4.00
N PHE A 30 -11.80 -12.98 -2.72
CA PHE A 30 -13.10 -13.49 -2.27
C PHE A 30 -14.05 -12.51 -1.56
N PRO A 31 -13.64 -11.36 -1.01
CA PRO A 31 -14.62 -10.40 -0.49
C PRO A 31 -14.51 -9.04 -1.21
N GLY A 32 -14.92 -8.93 -2.49
CA GLY A 32 -15.06 -7.60 -3.10
C GLY A 32 -15.36 -7.47 -4.60
N ARG A 33 -15.24 -8.52 -5.43
CA ARG A 33 -15.29 -8.39 -6.91
C ARG A 33 -14.31 -7.34 -7.44
N LEU A 34 -13.02 -7.45 -7.08
CA LEU A 34 -11.99 -6.64 -7.72
C LEU A 34 -12.07 -6.86 -9.24
N ARG A 35 -12.24 -5.77 -10.01
CA ARG A 35 -12.38 -5.85 -11.48
C ARG A 35 -11.06 -6.21 -12.16
N GLN A 36 -9.94 -5.95 -11.47
CA GLN A 36 -8.59 -6.23 -11.94
C GLN A 36 -7.73 -6.73 -10.78
N PRO A 37 -6.81 -7.68 -11.01
CA PRO A 37 -5.80 -8.05 -10.03
C PRO A 37 -4.99 -6.81 -9.63
N LEU A 38 -4.59 -6.75 -8.36
CA LEU A 38 -3.71 -5.68 -7.88
C LEU A 38 -2.34 -5.82 -8.53
N ILE A 39 -1.69 -4.69 -8.79
CA ILE A 39 -0.32 -4.68 -9.28
C ILE A 39 0.57 -5.17 -8.13
N GLU A 40 1.15 -6.36 -8.25
CA GLU A 40 2.11 -6.86 -7.27
C GLU A 40 3.44 -6.13 -7.43
N LEU A 41 3.88 -5.47 -6.37
CA LEU A 41 5.16 -4.79 -6.30
C LEU A 41 6.07 -5.47 -5.29
N SER A 42 7.30 -5.72 -5.70
CA SER A 42 8.39 -6.02 -4.77
C SER A 42 8.83 -4.74 -4.05
N ARG A 43 9.35 -4.87 -2.82
CA ARG A 43 9.75 -3.73 -1.96
C ARG A 43 10.67 -2.74 -2.67
N ASN A 44 11.62 -3.24 -3.47
CA ASN A 44 12.57 -2.42 -4.22
C ASN A 44 11.95 -1.63 -5.40
N ARG A 45 10.73 -1.96 -5.83
CA ARG A 45 10.03 -1.26 -6.92
C ARG A 45 9.03 -0.22 -6.43
N VAL A 46 8.79 -0.17 -5.12
CA VAL A 46 7.80 0.74 -4.53
C VAL A 46 8.18 2.19 -4.79
N SER A 47 9.44 2.56 -4.57
CA SER A 47 9.93 3.94 -4.81
C SER A 47 9.68 4.40 -6.24
N ASP A 48 10.12 3.62 -7.23
CA ASP A 48 9.93 3.95 -8.64
C ASP A 48 8.44 4.05 -9.01
N TRP A 49 7.61 3.16 -8.47
CA TRP A 49 6.19 3.12 -8.78
C TRP A 49 5.44 4.32 -8.21
N VAL A 50 5.72 4.71 -6.95
CA VAL A 50 5.01 5.84 -6.34
C VAL A 50 5.36 7.17 -7.01
N GLN A 51 6.58 7.30 -7.55
CA GLN A 51 6.99 8.45 -8.35
C GLN A 51 6.32 8.47 -9.73
N ALA A 52 6.15 7.30 -10.36
CA ALA A 52 5.48 7.18 -11.66
C ALA A 52 3.94 7.33 -11.57
N HIS A 53 3.35 7.02 -10.42
CA HIS A 53 1.90 6.99 -10.22
C HIS A 53 1.46 7.84 -9.01
N PRO A 54 1.70 9.17 -8.98
CA PRO A 54 1.43 10.00 -7.80
C PRO A 54 -0.05 10.03 -7.39
N GLN A 55 -0.97 9.78 -8.33
CA GLN A 55 -2.42 9.68 -8.09
C GLN A 55 -2.89 8.25 -7.75
N GLY A 56 -1.95 7.29 -7.70
CA GLY A 56 -2.20 5.90 -7.37
C GLY A 56 -2.25 5.64 -5.87
N TYR A 57 -2.53 4.39 -5.54
CA TYR A 57 -2.61 3.91 -4.17
C TYR A 57 -1.78 2.65 -3.97
N VAL A 58 -1.20 2.51 -2.78
CA VAL A 58 -0.39 1.36 -2.40
C VAL A 58 -0.95 0.73 -1.15
N VAL A 59 -1.14 -0.59 -1.20
CA VAL A 59 -1.48 -1.42 -0.05
C VAL A 59 -0.22 -2.16 0.39
N LEU A 60 0.11 -2.11 1.67
CA LEU A 60 1.28 -2.77 2.23
C LEU A 60 0.98 -3.32 3.62
N TYR A 61 1.84 -4.22 4.09
CA TYR A 61 1.85 -4.69 5.46
C TYR A 61 2.62 -3.71 6.35
N GLN A 62 1.95 -3.06 7.31
CA GLN A 62 2.53 -2.05 8.19
C GLN A 62 3.75 -2.58 8.98
N ALA A 63 3.74 -3.88 9.32
CA ALA A 63 4.84 -4.52 10.02
C ALA A 63 6.18 -4.47 9.24
N ASP A 64 6.14 -4.47 7.90
CA ASP A 64 7.31 -4.43 7.03
C ASP A 64 7.81 -3.00 6.74
N TRP A 65 7.07 -2.00 7.24
CA TRP A 65 7.25 -0.57 6.96
C TRP A 65 7.05 0.29 8.21
N ARG A 66 7.44 -0.24 9.38
CA ARG A 66 7.29 0.42 10.68
C ARG A 66 8.02 1.77 10.75
N GLU A 67 9.00 1.99 9.89
CA GLU A 67 9.69 3.27 9.76
C GLU A 67 8.85 4.39 9.14
N LEU A 68 7.68 4.08 8.54
CA LEU A 68 6.85 5.04 7.80
C LEU A 68 5.64 5.55 8.60
N ASP A 69 5.72 5.68 9.92
CA ASP A 69 4.57 6.10 10.75
C ASP A 69 4.72 7.56 11.24
N PRO A 70 3.71 8.46 11.12
CA PRO A 70 2.38 8.32 10.52
C PRO A 70 2.22 8.92 9.11
N GLY A 71 1.29 8.36 8.32
CA GLY A 71 0.93 8.89 6.98
C GLY A 71 -0.05 8.05 6.14
N ALA A 72 -0.40 6.84 6.60
CA ALA A 72 -1.36 5.99 5.92
C ALA A 72 -2.77 6.63 5.88
N LEU A 73 -3.45 6.49 4.74
CA LEU A 73 -4.84 6.93 4.55
C LEU A 73 -5.83 6.08 5.36
N ALA A 74 -5.52 4.79 5.52
CA ALA A 74 -6.31 3.87 6.34
C ALA A 74 -5.43 2.70 6.80
N ILE A 75 -5.73 2.18 7.98
CA ILE A 75 -5.09 0.99 8.54
C ILE A 75 -6.19 0.03 8.97
N TRP A 76 -6.05 -1.25 8.62
CA TRP A 76 -6.97 -2.30 9.04
C TRP A 76 -6.24 -3.45 9.72
N PRO A 77 -6.80 -3.98 10.83
CA PRO A 77 -6.33 -5.21 11.43
C PRO A 77 -6.31 -6.34 10.41
N TYR A 78 -5.17 -7.03 10.30
CA TYR A 78 -5.00 -8.14 9.39
C TYR A 78 -4.23 -9.30 10.05
N ARG A 79 -4.83 -10.51 9.96
CA ARG A 79 -4.32 -11.76 10.54
C ARG A 79 -3.81 -11.66 12.00
N GLY A 80 -4.55 -10.99 12.88
CA GLY A 80 -4.30 -11.02 14.33
C GLY A 80 -2.97 -10.37 14.74
N ASP A 81 -1.87 -11.14 14.67
CA ASP A 81 -0.56 -10.81 15.26
C ASP A 81 0.52 -10.41 14.23
N ALA A 82 0.30 -10.61 12.92
CA ALA A 82 1.41 -10.61 11.96
C ALA A 82 1.58 -9.34 11.11
N ALA A 83 0.54 -8.55 10.82
CA ALA A 83 0.69 -7.26 10.16
C ALA A 83 -0.66 -6.54 10.01
N ASP A 84 -0.72 -5.26 10.34
CA ASP A 84 -1.83 -4.41 9.86
C ASP A 84 -1.69 -4.15 8.36
N LEU A 85 -2.82 -4.05 7.66
CA LEU A 85 -2.85 -3.60 6.26
C LEU A 85 -2.98 -2.09 6.23
N ALA A 86 -1.98 -1.40 5.70
CA ALA A 86 -2.02 0.03 5.48
C ALA A 86 -2.30 0.35 4.01
N LEU A 87 -3.15 1.34 3.78
CA LEU A 87 -3.39 1.96 2.49
C LEU A 87 -2.75 3.33 2.47
N TRP A 88 -1.97 3.61 1.42
CA TRP A 88 -1.30 4.87 1.20
C TRP A 88 -1.72 5.48 -0.13
N ARG A 89 -1.76 6.82 -0.20
CA ARG A 89 -1.62 7.50 -1.49
C ARG A 89 -0.17 7.39 -1.92
N ALA A 90 0.06 7.20 -3.21
CA ALA A 90 1.41 7.10 -3.75
C ALA A 90 2.26 8.33 -3.43
N ALA A 91 1.71 9.54 -3.60
CA ALA A 91 2.40 10.78 -3.26
C ALA A 91 2.82 10.85 -1.77
N ASP A 92 1.95 10.45 -0.85
CA ASP A 92 2.25 10.48 0.59
C ASP A 92 3.33 9.44 0.94
N LEU A 93 3.25 8.26 0.31
CA LEU A 93 4.24 7.21 0.48
C LEU A 93 5.60 7.63 -0.10
N ALA A 94 5.63 8.30 -1.25
CA ALA A 94 6.87 8.85 -1.82
C ALA A 94 7.55 9.82 -0.86
N ALA A 95 6.79 10.76 -0.29
CA ALA A 95 7.31 11.71 0.68
C ALA A 95 7.84 11.03 1.95
N ALA A 96 7.14 10.00 2.43
CA ALA A 96 7.58 9.23 3.61
C ALA A 96 8.87 8.44 3.33
N LEU A 97 9.00 7.83 2.15
CA LEU A 97 10.22 7.15 1.73
C LEU A 97 11.40 8.12 1.66
N ASP A 98 11.21 9.29 1.05
CA ASP A 98 12.24 10.33 0.93
C ASP A 98 12.65 10.89 2.31
N ALA A 99 11.72 11.01 3.25
CA ALA A 99 12.03 11.40 4.63
C ALA A 99 12.85 10.32 5.35
N SER A 100 12.43 9.05 5.27
CA SER A 100 13.13 7.93 5.91
C SER A 100 14.53 7.67 5.34
N GLY A 101 14.74 7.97 4.05
CA GLY A 101 16.05 7.86 3.39
C GLY A 101 17.01 8.97 3.82
N ARG A 102 16.50 10.20 4.02
CA ARG A 102 17.30 11.35 4.48
C ARG A 102 17.78 11.17 5.92
N ASP A 103 16.98 10.56 6.79
CA ASP A 103 17.34 10.30 8.19
C ASP A 103 18.50 9.29 8.34
N ARG A 104 18.74 8.43 7.35
CA ARG A 104 19.88 7.49 7.36
C ARG A 104 21.21 8.12 6.92
N GLY A 105 21.20 9.29 6.28
CA GLY A 105 22.39 9.97 5.77
C GLY A 105 23.04 10.95 6.75
N ALA A 106 22.42 11.19 7.90
CA ALA A 106 22.91 12.11 8.93
C ALA A 106 23.47 11.33 10.14
N ARG A 107 24.55 10.57 9.96
CA ARG A 107 25.38 10.06 11.07
C ARG A 107 26.84 10.01 10.67
#